data_AF-A0A2E3LWF5-F1
#
_entry.id   AF-A0A2E3LWF5-F1
#
_cell.length_a   1.000
_cell.length_b   1.000
_cell.length_c   1.000
_cell.angle_alpha   90.00
_cell.angle_beta   90.00
_cell.angle_gamma   90.00
#
_symmetry.space_group_name_H-M   'P 1'
#
loop_
_entity.id
_entity.type
_entity.pdbx_description
1 polymer ?
#
loop_
_entity_poly.entity_id
_entity_poly.type
_entity_poly.pdbx_seq_one_letter_code
_entity_poly.pdbx_strand_id
1 'polypeptide(L)'
;MSDKEKRRILTGDRPTGKLHLGHYVGSIENRVRLQDEYDCYFIIADLHTLTTKPEKENILQMRDHMREMVIDYISCGIDPNRSTIYLQSACPAVYEMNLIFENMVSTNRLTGLPSLKEMARNAHMDSENMPFGLLGYPVLQSADILMPRAHLVPVGKDNQAHVELARDVARRFNLLYGEVFPQPEFLLSEVPTLVGTDGKGKMSKSAGNGIFLADDAKSVEKKVRGMFTDPNRLSADVPGTVEGNPVFIFHDAFNPNKEEVLEFKKRYREGTVGDVEVKDALAKAINQFLDPIRERRKELEQDKGYIEQVIYEGTEKMKEISFETLKEMRAAMGLFGGWNKISRVARKRMENVAG
;
A
#
# COMPACT_ATOMS: atom_id res chain seq x y z
N MET A 1 16.55 22.59 -20.69
CA MET A 1 17.21 21.30 -20.36
C MET A 1 16.17 20.23 -20.63
N SER A 2 16.51 19.18 -21.37
CA SER A 2 15.57 18.09 -21.69
C SER A 2 15.05 17.51 -20.37
N ASP A 3 13.78 17.78 -20.08
CA ASP A 3 13.05 17.21 -18.97
C ASP A 3 12.88 15.72 -19.30
N LYS A 4 13.82 14.88 -18.83
CA LYS A 4 13.64 13.43 -18.93
C LYS A 4 12.38 13.12 -18.13
N GLU A 5 11.35 12.67 -18.82
CA GLU A 5 10.08 12.26 -18.21
C GLU A 5 10.38 11.34 -17.02
N LYS A 6 9.98 11.75 -15.81
CA LYS A 6 10.28 10.97 -14.60
C LYS A 6 9.69 9.57 -14.76
N ARG A 7 10.45 8.52 -14.41
CA ARG A 7 9.91 7.17 -14.32
C ARG A 7 8.71 7.18 -13.35
N ARG A 8 7.67 6.42 -13.68
CA ARG A 8 6.44 6.33 -12.88
C ARG A 8 6.53 5.20 -11.89
N ILE A 9 6.05 5.42 -10.67
CA ILE A 9 5.87 4.37 -9.67
C ILE A 9 4.41 4.21 -9.28
N LEU A 10 4.01 2.98 -8.95
CA LEU A 10 2.73 2.72 -8.31
C LEU A 10 2.95 1.95 -7.01
N THR A 11 2.34 2.41 -5.93
CA THR A 11 2.16 1.64 -4.69
C THR A 11 0.90 2.16 -4.00
N GLY A 12 0.43 1.49 -2.96
CA GLY A 12 -0.75 1.94 -2.23
C GLY A 12 -1.30 0.86 -1.33
N ASP A 13 -2.50 1.08 -0.83
CA ASP A 13 -3.07 0.26 0.24
C ASP A 13 -4.58 0.10 0.06
N ARG A 14 -5.09 -1.02 0.58
CA ARG A 14 -6.53 -1.22 0.75
C ARG A 14 -7.02 -0.31 1.88
N PRO A 15 -8.14 0.42 1.72
CA PRO A 15 -8.67 1.29 2.76
C PRO A 15 -9.25 0.46 3.92
N THR A 16 -8.40 0.19 4.91
CA THR A 16 -8.73 -0.62 6.10
C THR A 16 -8.70 0.19 7.40
N GLY A 17 -8.77 1.51 7.30
CA GLY A 17 -8.72 2.47 8.42
C GLY A 17 -7.31 2.97 8.72
N LYS A 18 -7.14 3.57 9.91
CA LYS A 18 -5.89 4.18 10.41
C LYS A 18 -4.65 3.31 10.20
N LEU A 19 -3.55 3.93 9.77
CA LEU A 19 -2.25 3.29 9.61
C LEU A 19 -1.50 3.26 10.95
N HIS A 20 -0.46 2.43 11.00
CA HIS A 20 0.31 2.14 12.20
C HIS A 20 1.81 2.18 11.92
N LEU A 21 2.65 2.18 12.97
CA LEU A 21 4.11 2.27 12.85
C LEU A 21 4.70 1.24 11.87
N GLY A 22 4.14 0.04 11.80
CA GLY A 22 4.54 -0.96 10.79
C GLY A 22 4.31 -0.56 9.33
N HIS A 23 3.30 0.28 9.04
CA HIS A 23 3.13 0.87 7.70
C HIS A 23 4.18 1.96 7.46
N TYR A 24 4.49 2.77 8.48
CA TYR A 24 5.49 3.82 8.36
C TYR A 24 6.86 3.27 7.95
N VAL A 25 7.37 2.34 8.78
CA VAL A 25 8.67 1.68 8.56
C VAL A 25 8.65 0.80 7.31
N GLY A 26 7.54 0.11 7.06
CA GLY A 26 7.45 -0.85 5.97
C GLY A 26 7.25 -0.23 4.59
N SER A 27 6.69 0.99 4.49
CA SER A 27 6.41 1.60 3.18
C SER A 27 6.39 3.12 3.16
N ILE A 28 5.77 3.81 4.14
CA ILE A 28 5.49 5.26 4.01
C ILE A 28 6.77 6.08 3.98
N GLU A 29 7.75 5.78 4.83
CA GLU A 29 9.05 6.49 4.83
C GLU A 29 9.70 6.46 3.45
N ASN A 30 9.72 5.29 2.81
CA ASN A 30 10.26 5.13 1.46
C ASN A 30 9.39 5.87 0.41
N ARG A 31 8.06 5.87 0.54
CA ARG A 31 7.17 6.63 -0.36
C ARG A 31 7.43 8.13 -0.29
N VAL A 32 7.67 8.66 0.92
CA VAL A 32 7.99 10.06 1.15
C VAL A 32 9.31 10.44 0.48
N ARG A 33 10.29 9.54 0.45
CA ARG A 33 11.54 9.74 -0.31
C ARG A 33 11.31 9.67 -1.82
N LEU A 34 10.56 8.68 -2.29
CA LEU A 34 10.39 8.40 -3.72
C LEU A 34 9.61 9.49 -4.47
N GLN A 35 8.72 10.25 -3.82
CA GLN A 35 8.01 11.37 -4.46
C GLN A 35 8.92 12.48 -4.97
N ASP A 36 10.16 12.54 -4.49
CA ASP A 36 11.16 13.51 -4.93
C ASP A 36 11.82 13.04 -6.24
N GLU A 37 12.02 11.73 -6.35
CA GLU A 37 12.79 11.06 -7.40
C GLU A 37 11.92 10.63 -8.59
N TYR A 38 10.64 10.32 -8.38
CA TYR A 38 9.75 9.71 -9.37
C TYR A 38 8.39 10.40 -9.48
N ASP A 39 7.67 10.14 -10.57
CA ASP A 39 6.24 10.47 -10.68
C ASP A 39 5.43 9.39 -9.95
N CYS A 40 4.88 9.75 -8.79
CA CYS A 40 4.31 8.80 -7.85
C CYS A 40 2.80 8.71 -7.93
N TYR A 41 2.29 7.49 -8.02
CA TYR A 41 0.88 7.16 -7.95
C TYR A 41 0.62 6.33 -6.69
N PHE A 42 -0.25 6.84 -5.84
CA PHE A 42 -0.68 6.21 -4.59
C PHE A 42 -2.13 5.78 -4.69
N ILE A 43 -2.33 4.48 -4.92
CA ILE A 43 -3.67 3.89 -5.10
C ILE A 43 -4.37 3.71 -3.76
N ILE A 44 -5.62 4.16 -3.69
CA ILE A 44 -6.63 3.75 -2.71
C ILE A 44 -7.36 2.54 -3.31
N ALA A 45 -6.90 1.35 -2.94
CA ALA A 45 -7.27 0.09 -3.57
C ALA A 45 -8.58 -0.48 -2.99
N ASP A 46 -9.70 0.20 -3.25
CA ASP A 46 -11.00 -0.13 -2.68
C ASP A 46 -11.63 -1.40 -3.27
N LEU A 47 -11.52 -1.62 -4.59
CA LEU A 47 -11.99 -2.87 -5.23
C LEU A 47 -11.27 -4.10 -4.66
N HIS A 48 -9.99 -3.97 -4.38
CA HIS A 48 -9.20 -5.03 -3.74
C HIS A 48 -9.70 -5.43 -2.36
N THR A 49 -10.46 -4.58 -1.67
CA THR A 49 -11.07 -4.92 -0.37
C THR A 49 -12.20 -5.92 -0.53
N LEU A 50 -12.96 -5.85 -1.63
CA LEU A 50 -14.10 -6.73 -1.93
C LEU A 50 -13.68 -8.21 -2.07
N THR A 51 -12.42 -8.48 -2.37
CA THR A 51 -11.88 -9.85 -2.48
C THR A 51 -11.91 -10.62 -1.17
N THR A 52 -11.96 -9.92 -0.02
CA THR A 52 -11.96 -10.52 1.33
C THR A 52 -13.06 -9.99 2.23
N LYS A 53 -13.68 -8.85 1.89
CA LYS A 53 -14.73 -8.19 2.68
C LYS A 53 -15.85 -7.62 1.78
N PRO A 54 -16.60 -8.47 1.05
CA PRO A 54 -17.64 -8.04 0.11
C PRO A 54 -18.95 -7.60 0.78
N GLU A 55 -19.08 -7.76 2.10
CA GLU A 55 -20.33 -7.49 2.82
C GLU A 55 -20.66 -5.99 2.84
N LYS A 56 -21.96 -5.66 2.80
CA LYS A 56 -22.45 -4.28 2.74
C LYS A 56 -21.92 -3.42 3.88
N GLU A 57 -21.84 -3.97 5.08
CA GLU A 57 -21.37 -3.29 6.28
C GLU A 57 -19.91 -2.86 6.13
N ASN A 58 -19.06 -3.73 5.56
CA ASN A 58 -17.66 -3.43 5.28
C ASN A 58 -17.51 -2.37 4.18
N ILE A 59 -18.34 -2.43 3.14
CA ILE A 59 -18.36 -1.45 2.04
C ILE A 59 -18.73 -0.05 2.56
N LEU A 60 -19.75 0.05 3.41
CA LEU A 60 -20.20 1.32 3.97
C LEU A 60 -19.11 2.01 4.81
N GLN A 61 -18.23 1.25 5.45
CA GLN A 61 -17.10 1.79 6.23
C GLN A 61 -15.91 2.25 5.37
N MET A 62 -15.85 1.86 4.09
CA MET A 62 -14.69 2.18 3.25
C MET A 62 -14.48 3.68 3.11
N ARG A 63 -15.55 4.48 3.02
CA ARG A 63 -15.44 5.94 2.90
C ARG A 63 -14.60 6.54 4.03
N ASP A 64 -14.91 6.16 5.28
CA ASP A 64 -14.20 6.66 6.45
C ASP A 64 -12.76 6.13 6.45
N HIS A 65 -12.57 4.86 6.07
CA HIS A 65 -11.23 4.28 5.95
C HIS A 65 -10.35 4.96 4.89
N MET A 66 -10.91 5.37 3.75
CA MET A 66 -10.20 6.11 2.72
C MET A 66 -9.74 7.46 3.26
N ARG A 67 -10.65 8.19 3.92
CA ARG A 67 -10.34 9.49 4.53
C ARG A 67 -9.22 9.37 5.56
N GLU A 68 -9.35 8.42 6.48
CA GLU A 68 -8.34 8.15 7.52
C GLU A 68 -6.97 7.82 6.94
N MET A 69 -6.94 6.97 5.91
CA MET A 69 -5.69 6.57 5.25
C MET A 69 -5.00 7.73 4.54
N VAL A 70 -5.74 8.60 3.86
CA VAL A 70 -5.17 9.78 3.17
C VAL A 70 -4.68 10.81 4.18
N ILE A 71 -5.39 11.01 5.29
CA ILE A 71 -4.89 11.85 6.41
C ILE A 71 -3.55 11.30 6.92
N ASP A 72 -3.43 9.98 7.10
CA ASP A 72 -2.20 9.36 7.56
C ASP A 72 -1.06 9.49 6.53
N TYR A 73 -1.35 9.39 5.23
CA TYR A 73 -0.35 9.66 4.18
C TYR A 73 0.19 11.08 4.24
N ILE A 74 -0.70 12.08 4.25
CA ILE A 74 -0.30 13.49 4.19
C ILE A 74 0.39 13.90 5.50
N SER A 75 -0.11 13.43 6.65
CA SER A 75 0.52 13.72 7.95
C SER A 75 1.93 13.12 8.08
N CYS A 76 2.22 12.01 7.40
CA CYS A 76 3.57 11.44 7.32
C CYS A 76 4.49 12.10 6.29
N GLY A 77 3.99 13.04 5.48
CA GLY A 77 4.80 13.80 4.52
C GLY A 77 4.58 13.46 3.04
N ILE A 78 3.56 12.68 2.69
CA ILE A 78 3.14 12.58 1.28
C ILE A 78 2.53 13.92 0.85
N ASP A 79 3.06 14.50 -0.21
CA ASP A 79 2.60 15.77 -0.75
C ASP A 79 1.71 15.55 -1.98
N PRO A 80 0.41 15.90 -1.93
CA PRO A 80 -0.51 15.74 -3.06
C PRO A 80 -0.19 16.66 -4.24
N ASN A 81 0.64 17.68 -4.07
CA ASN A 81 1.11 18.51 -5.19
C ASN A 81 2.25 17.84 -5.96
N ARG A 82 2.89 16.82 -5.37
CA ARG A 82 4.04 16.11 -5.92
C ARG A 82 3.70 14.68 -6.34
N SER A 83 2.63 14.12 -5.76
CA SER A 83 2.17 12.75 -5.97
C SER A 83 0.69 12.69 -6.25
N THR A 84 0.27 11.69 -7.01
CA THR A 84 -1.13 11.47 -7.37
C THR A 84 -1.75 10.44 -6.42
N ILE A 85 -2.64 10.88 -5.51
CA ILE A 85 -3.43 9.97 -4.66
C ILE A 85 -4.79 9.75 -5.33
N TYR A 86 -5.16 8.50 -5.66
CA TYR A 86 -6.37 8.26 -6.45
C TYR A 86 -7.20 7.07 -5.97
N LEU A 87 -8.50 7.11 -6.25
CA LEU A 87 -9.45 6.03 -5.94
C LEU A 87 -9.54 5.01 -7.09
N GLN A 88 -9.29 3.75 -6.78
CA GLN A 88 -9.25 2.67 -7.77
C GLN A 88 -10.61 2.50 -8.48
N SER A 89 -11.70 2.33 -7.75
CA SER A 89 -13.04 2.11 -8.33
C SER A 89 -13.54 3.26 -9.21
N ALA A 90 -12.99 4.46 -9.00
CA ALA A 90 -13.31 5.64 -9.77
C ALA A 90 -12.52 5.76 -11.09
N CYS A 91 -11.67 4.79 -11.43
CA CYS A 91 -10.93 4.74 -12.70
C CYS A 91 -11.47 3.60 -13.58
N PRO A 92 -12.50 3.82 -14.43
CA PRO A 92 -13.20 2.73 -15.10
C PRO A 92 -12.35 1.90 -16.08
N ALA A 93 -11.23 2.46 -16.55
CA ALA A 93 -10.30 1.73 -17.40
C ALA A 93 -9.78 0.44 -16.73
N VAL A 94 -9.65 0.42 -15.39
CA VAL A 94 -9.14 -0.75 -14.65
C VAL A 94 -10.00 -1.99 -14.89
N TYR A 95 -11.33 -1.85 -15.01
CA TYR A 95 -12.24 -2.98 -15.21
C TYR A 95 -12.01 -3.65 -16.57
N GLU A 96 -11.84 -2.84 -17.61
CA GLU A 96 -11.62 -3.34 -18.96
C GLU A 96 -10.21 -3.90 -19.14
N MET A 97 -9.20 -3.22 -18.58
CA MET A 97 -7.84 -3.73 -18.57
C MET A 97 -7.76 -5.08 -17.85
N ASN A 98 -8.41 -5.19 -16.68
CA ASN A 98 -8.51 -6.45 -15.94
C ASN A 98 -9.13 -7.56 -16.80
N LEU A 99 -10.29 -7.31 -17.41
CA LEU A 99 -10.96 -8.29 -18.28
C LEU A 99 -10.06 -8.78 -19.42
N ILE A 100 -9.31 -7.87 -20.05
CA ILE A 100 -8.39 -8.26 -21.13
C ILE A 100 -7.23 -9.10 -20.56
N PHE A 101 -6.67 -8.71 -19.42
CA PHE A 101 -5.56 -9.43 -18.78
C PHE A 101 -5.94 -10.80 -18.22
N GLU A 102 -7.21 -11.02 -17.84
CA GLU A 102 -7.71 -12.36 -17.46
C GLU A 102 -7.46 -13.40 -18.57
N ASN A 103 -7.48 -12.99 -19.84
CA ASN A 103 -7.19 -13.88 -20.98
C ASN A 103 -5.69 -14.21 -21.17
N MET A 104 -4.82 -13.59 -20.37
CA MET A 104 -3.36 -13.73 -20.46
C MET A 104 -2.74 -14.56 -19.34
N VAL A 105 -3.54 -14.91 -18.32
CA VAL A 105 -3.06 -15.60 -17.12
C VAL A 105 -3.83 -16.91 -16.94
N SER A 106 -3.12 -18.01 -16.69
CA SER A 106 -3.75 -19.29 -16.41
C SER A 106 -4.15 -19.40 -14.94
N THR A 107 -5.22 -20.15 -14.67
CA THR A 107 -5.65 -20.46 -13.30
C THR A 107 -4.56 -21.16 -12.48
N ASN A 108 -3.81 -22.10 -13.08
CA ASN A 108 -2.68 -22.79 -12.44
C ASN A 108 -1.59 -21.82 -11.97
N ARG A 109 -1.34 -20.73 -12.71
CA ARG A 109 -0.37 -19.71 -12.29
C ARG A 109 -0.85 -18.98 -11.04
N LEU A 110 -2.15 -18.72 -10.93
CA LEU A 110 -2.76 -18.02 -9.80
C LEU A 110 -2.86 -18.92 -8.56
N THR A 111 -3.36 -20.15 -8.68
CA THR A 111 -3.51 -21.07 -7.55
C THR A 111 -2.17 -21.48 -6.90
N GLY A 112 -1.07 -21.34 -7.64
CA GLY A 112 0.29 -21.56 -7.15
C GLY A 112 0.86 -20.44 -6.28
N LEU A 113 0.22 -19.27 -6.19
CA LEU A 113 0.72 -18.12 -5.41
C LEU A 113 0.47 -18.31 -3.91
N PRO A 114 1.53 -18.37 -3.06
CA PRO A 114 1.37 -18.56 -1.61
C PRO A 114 0.59 -17.45 -0.92
N SER A 115 0.77 -16.20 -1.38
CA SER A 115 0.10 -15.00 -0.87
C SER A 115 -1.43 -15.10 -0.93
N LEU A 116 -1.99 -15.73 -1.97
CA LEU A 116 -3.45 -15.90 -2.08
C LEU A 116 -3.98 -16.88 -1.02
N LYS A 117 -3.26 -17.98 -0.78
CA LYS A 117 -3.61 -18.94 0.29
C LYS A 117 -3.53 -18.29 1.67
N GLU A 118 -2.54 -17.41 1.89
CA GLU A 118 -2.45 -16.62 3.12
C GLU A 118 -3.59 -15.61 3.26
N MET A 119 -3.94 -14.89 2.20
CA MET A 119 -5.08 -13.97 2.20
C MET A 119 -6.39 -14.69 2.52
N ALA A 120 -6.64 -15.86 1.92
CA ALA A 120 -7.82 -16.68 2.19
C ALA A 120 -7.87 -17.12 3.66
N ARG A 121 -6.76 -17.65 4.20
CA ARG A 121 -6.67 -18.04 5.62
C ARG A 121 -6.92 -16.87 6.56
N ASN A 122 -6.31 -15.71 6.29
CA ASN A 122 -6.47 -14.50 7.10
C ASN A 122 -7.90 -13.94 7.03
N ALA A 123 -8.62 -14.20 5.95
CA ALA A 123 -10.03 -13.85 5.79
C ALA A 123 -10.98 -14.94 6.30
N HIS A 124 -10.47 -15.99 6.96
CA HIS A 124 -11.23 -17.15 7.42
C HIS A 124 -12.02 -17.86 6.31
N MET A 125 -11.45 -17.88 5.10
CA MET A 125 -12.00 -18.57 3.93
C MET A 125 -11.30 -19.91 3.71
N ASP A 126 -12.00 -20.84 3.04
CA ASP A 126 -11.38 -22.07 2.54
C ASP A 126 -10.39 -21.73 1.42
N SER A 127 -9.11 -22.03 1.65
CA SER A 127 -8.05 -21.77 0.67
C SER A 127 -8.15 -22.64 -0.58
N GLU A 128 -8.86 -23.77 -0.53
CA GLU A 128 -9.08 -24.63 -1.69
C GLU A 128 -10.32 -24.23 -2.50
N ASN A 129 -11.20 -23.39 -1.94
CA ASN A 129 -12.41 -22.89 -2.59
C ASN A 129 -12.52 -21.36 -2.49
N MET A 130 -11.47 -20.66 -2.95
CA MET A 130 -11.42 -19.20 -2.95
C MET A 130 -12.44 -18.58 -3.93
N PRO A 131 -13.06 -17.44 -3.57
CA PRO A 131 -13.86 -16.66 -4.52
C PRO A 131 -13.04 -16.29 -5.77
N PHE A 132 -13.67 -16.28 -6.94
CA PHE A 132 -13.00 -15.92 -8.20
C PHE A 132 -12.30 -14.56 -8.13
N GLY A 133 -12.92 -13.56 -7.47
CA GLY A 133 -12.32 -12.25 -7.27
C GLY A 133 -11.04 -12.27 -6.43
N LEU A 134 -10.94 -13.17 -5.44
CA LEU A 134 -9.71 -13.36 -4.67
C LEU A 134 -8.64 -14.08 -5.50
N LEU A 135 -9.03 -15.10 -6.28
CA LEU A 135 -8.11 -15.78 -7.20
C LEU A 135 -7.56 -14.81 -8.26
N GLY A 136 -8.41 -13.92 -8.77
CA GLY A 136 -8.10 -12.89 -9.75
C GLY A 136 -7.41 -11.64 -9.18
N TYR A 137 -7.24 -11.53 -7.85
CA TYR A 137 -6.60 -10.38 -7.19
C TYR A 137 -5.28 -9.93 -7.88
N PRO A 138 -4.35 -10.83 -8.22
CA PRO A 138 -3.08 -10.44 -8.85
C PRO A 138 -3.24 -9.93 -10.29
N VAL A 139 -4.30 -10.35 -10.99
CA VAL A 139 -4.62 -9.87 -12.34
C VAL A 139 -5.16 -8.43 -12.26
N LEU A 140 -6.07 -8.17 -11.31
CA LEU A 140 -6.55 -6.82 -11.03
C LEU A 140 -5.39 -5.90 -10.62
N GLN A 141 -4.48 -6.39 -9.78
CA GLN A 141 -3.26 -5.65 -9.40
C GLN A 141 -2.34 -5.39 -10.60
N SER A 142 -2.27 -6.32 -11.56
CA SER A 142 -1.53 -6.10 -12.81
C SER A 142 -2.18 -4.99 -13.65
N ALA A 143 -3.53 -4.94 -13.69
CA ALA A 143 -4.26 -3.83 -14.30
C ALA A 143 -3.92 -2.50 -13.63
N ASP A 144 -3.91 -2.45 -12.29
CA ASP A 144 -3.54 -1.24 -11.55
C ASP A 144 -2.12 -0.77 -11.90
N ILE A 145 -1.13 -1.68 -11.91
CA ILE A 145 0.28 -1.36 -12.18
C ILE A 145 0.48 -0.84 -13.61
N LEU A 146 -0.16 -1.48 -14.58
CA LEU A 146 0.03 -1.17 -16.00
C LEU A 146 -0.80 0.03 -16.47
N MET A 147 -1.88 0.38 -15.76
CA MET A 147 -2.74 1.52 -16.06
C MET A 147 -2.00 2.88 -16.09
N PRO A 148 -1.16 3.25 -15.10
CA PRO A 148 -0.30 4.43 -15.20
C PRO A 148 0.97 4.18 -16.01
N ARG A 149 1.16 2.98 -16.57
CA ARG A 149 2.42 2.51 -17.17
C ARG A 149 3.58 2.61 -16.17
N ALA A 150 3.39 2.05 -14.96
CA ALA A 150 4.40 2.10 -13.91
C ALA A 150 5.66 1.33 -14.32
N HIS A 151 6.83 1.92 -14.00
CA HIS A 151 8.13 1.33 -14.25
C HIS A 151 8.70 0.64 -13.01
N LEU A 152 8.28 1.10 -11.82
CA LEU A 152 8.72 0.57 -10.54
C LEU A 152 7.53 0.40 -9.59
N VAL A 153 7.55 -0.67 -8.79
CA VAL A 153 6.51 -0.97 -7.81
C VAL A 153 7.17 -1.26 -6.45
N PRO A 154 7.14 -0.30 -5.50
CA PRO A 154 7.57 -0.55 -4.14
C PRO A 154 6.71 -1.61 -3.45
N VAL A 155 7.32 -2.72 -3.05
CA VAL A 155 6.62 -3.85 -2.42
C VAL A 155 7.46 -4.52 -1.34
N GLY A 156 6.78 -5.13 -0.37
CA GLY A 156 7.39 -6.12 0.52
C GLY A 156 7.61 -7.46 -0.21
N LYS A 157 8.43 -8.34 0.38
CA LYS A 157 8.77 -9.66 -0.18
C LYS A 157 7.52 -10.49 -0.56
N ASP A 158 6.48 -10.44 0.26
CA ASP A 158 5.24 -11.21 0.07
C ASP A 158 4.46 -10.83 -1.21
N ASN A 159 4.70 -9.63 -1.76
CA ASN A 159 4.02 -9.14 -2.96
C ASN A 159 4.90 -9.18 -4.22
N GLN A 160 6.14 -9.67 -4.13
CA GLN A 160 7.06 -9.74 -5.27
C GLN A 160 6.46 -10.56 -6.43
N ALA A 161 5.87 -11.71 -6.11
CA ALA A 161 5.27 -12.61 -7.10
C ALA A 161 4.13 -11.95 -7.90
N HIS A 162 3.42 -10.98 -7.31
CA HIS A 162 2.37 -10.23 -8.00
C HIS A 162 2.96 -9.23 -9.00
N VAL A 163 4.06 -8.56 -8.66
CA VAL A 163 4.76 -7.65 -9.59
C VAL A 163 5.39 -8.44 -10.74
N GLU A 164 5.91 -9.64 -10.47
CA GLU A 164 6.39 -10.56 -11.51
C GLU A 164 5.25 -10.97 -12.45
N LEU A 165 4.05 -11.25 -11.93
CA LEU A 165 2.88 -11.50 -12.77
C LEU A 165 2.54 -10.29 -13.65
N ALA A 166 2.55 -9.07 -13.10
CA ALA A 166 2.30 -7.85 -13.87
C ALA A 166 3.33 -7.68 -15.00
N ARG A 167 4.60 -8.02 -14.74
CA ARG A 167 5.66 -8.04 -15.76
C ARG A 167 5.41 -9.07 -16.85
N ASP A 168 5.00 -10.28 -16.48
CA ASP A 168 4.65 -11.33 -17.44
C ASP A 168 3.45 -10.94 -18.31
N VAL A 169 2.43 -10.31 -17.71
CA VAL A 169 1.26 -9.77 -18.42
C VAL A 169 1.69 -8.69 -19.42
N ALA A 170 2.50 -7.72 -19.00
CA ALA A 170 3.02 -6.67 -19.89
C ALA A 170 3.80 -7.26 -21.07
N ARG A 171 4.72 -8.19 -20.78
CA ARG A 171 5.53 -8.88 -21.80
C ARG A 171 4.66 -9.66 -22.79
N ARG A 172 3.66 -10.40 -22.29
CA ARG A 172 2.75 -11.19 -23.13
C ARG A 172 1.85 -10.30 -23.97
N PHE A 173 1.31 -9.21 -23.40
CA PHE A 173 0.55 -8.23 -24.15
C PHE A 173 1.37 -7.66 -25.30
N ASN A 174 2.59 -7.19 -25.00
CA ASN A 174 3.45 -6.57 -26.00
C ASN A 174 3.85 -7.54 -27.12
N LEU A 175 4.08 -8.81 -26.79
CA LEU A 175 4.37 -9.85 -27.79
C LEU A 175 3.19 -10.12 -28.72
N LEU A 176 1.96 -10.08 -28.21
CA LEU A 176 0.76 -10.39 -28.98
C LEU A 176 0.28 -9.22 -29.84
N TYR A 177 0.36 -7.99 -29.32
CA TYR A 177 -0.34 -6.84 -29.89
C TYR A 177 0.58 -5.66 -30.26
N GLY A 178 1.85 -5.68 -29.85
CA GLY A 178 2.79 -4.57 -30.01
C GLY A 178 3.07 -3.83 -28.70
N GLU A 179 4.17 -3.08 -28.68
CA GLU A 179 4.69 -2.43 -27.47
C GLU A 179 3.78 -1.31 -26.97
N VAL A 180 3.17 -1.51 -25.79
CA VAL A 180 2.33 -0.54 -25.09
C VAL A 180 2.76 -0.37 -23.64
N PHE A 181 3.09 -1.47 -22.98
CA PHE A 181 3.37 -1.47 -21.54
C PHE A 181 4.86 -1.56 -21.24
N PRO A 182 5.39 -0.73 -20.32
CA PRO A 182 6.69 -1.01 -19.73
C PRO A 182 6.64 -2.32 -18.93
N GLN A 183 7.80 -2.93 -18.71
CA GLN A 183 7.94 -4.09 -17.84
C GLN A 183 8.27 -3.61 -16.41
N PRO A 184 7.32 -3.61 -15.46
CA PRO A 184 7.56 -3.08 -14.12
C PRO A 184 8.63 -3.87 -13.36
N GLU A 185 9.53 -3.17 -12.70
CA GLU A 185 10.49 -3.75 -11.75
C GLU A 185 9.95 -3.59 -10.32
N PHE A 186 10.21 -4.55 -9.44
CA PHE A 186 9.88 -4.36 -8.02
C PHE A 186 11.00 -3.60 -7.33
N LEU A 187 10.65 -2.72 -6.39
CA LEU A 187 11.61 -2.10 -5.48
C LEU A 187 11.37 -2.69 -4.08
N LEU A 188 12.32 -3.49 -3.60
CA LEU A 188 12.24 -4.07 -2.26
C LEU A 188 12.47 -3.00 -1.20
N SER A 189 11.66 -2.99 -0.15
CA SER A 189 11.96 -2.20 1.04
C SER A 189 13.23 -2.72 1.72
N GLU A 190 14.16 -1.83 2.06
CA GLU A 190 15.38 -2.17 2.80
C GLU A 190 15.06 -2.63 4.23
N VAL A 191 14.00 -2.06 4.83
CA VAL A 191 13.60 -2.35 6.21
C VAL A 191 12.50 -3.42 6.21
N PRO A 192 12.71 -4.57 6.87
CA PRO A 192 11.69 -5.60 7.00
C PRO A 192 10.52 -5.11 7.87
N THR A 193 9.38 -5.77 7.69
CA THR A 193 8.15 -5.53 8.46
C THR A 193 8.41 -5.41 9.96
N LEU A 194 7.85 -4.37 10.58
CA LEU A 194 7.94 -4.16 12.03
C LEU A 194 7.13 -5.23 12.78
N VAL A 195 7.74 -5.80 13.82
CA VAL A 195 7.10 -6.78 14.72
C VAL A 195 5.95 -6.11 15.51
N GLY A 196 4.93 -6.89 15.87
CA GLY A 196 3.86 -6.43 16.76
C GLY A 196 4.34 -6.13 18.18
N THR A 197 3.56 -5.36 18.94
CA THR A 197 3.86 -5.07 20.36
C THR A 197 3.92 -6.32 21.23
N ASP A 198 3.29 -7.42 20.81
CA ASP A 198 3.27 -8.71 21.46
C ASP A 198 4.48 -9.61 21.11
N GLY A 199 5.38 -9.14 20.25
CA GLY A 199 6.53 -9.90 19.76
C GLY A 199 6.19 -11.04 18.81
N LYS A 200 4.94 -11.14 18.36
CA LYS A 200 4.48 -12.24 17.51
C LYS A 200 4.12 -11.74 16.11
N GLY A 201 4.90 -12.19 15.14
CA GLY A 201 4.65 -11.88 13.73
C GLY A 201 4.65 -10.38 13.43
N LYS A 202 4.04 -10.04 12.29
CA LYS A 202 3.96 -8.66 11.80
C LYS A 202 2.92 -7.85 12.58
N MET A 203 3.21 -6.58 12.83
CA MET A 203 2.22 -5.63 13.33
C MET A 203 1.00 -5.57 12.41
N SER A 204 -0.20 -5.82 12.95
CA SER A 204 -1.45 -5.76 12.21
C SER A 204 -2.63 -5.29 13.05
N LYS A 205 -3.62 -4.72 12.38
CA LYS A 205 -4.87 -4.25 13.02
C LYS A 205 -5.66 -5.41 13.62
N SER A 206 -5.77 -6.51 12.86
CA SER A 206 -6.52 -7.71 13.25
C SER A 206 -5.92 -8.43 14.45
N ALA A 207 -4.59 -8.39 14.63
CA ALA A 207 -3.93 -8.96 15.81
C ALA A 207 -4.03 -8.06 17.05
N GLY A 208 -4.49 -6.81 16.93
CA GLY A 208 -4.56 -5.87 18.05
C GLY A 208 -3.19 -5.47 18.62
N ASN A 209 -2.10 -5.73 17.89
CA ASN A 209 -0.71 -5.53 18.35
C ASN A 209 -0.04 -4.29 17.70
N GLY A 210 -0.84 -3.32 17.29
CA GLY A 210 -0.38 -2.12 16.57
C GLY A 210 -0.40 -0.83 17.40
N ILE A 211 0.63 -0.02 17.19
CA ILE A 211 0.67 1.40 17.59
C ILE A 211 0.30 2.23 16.37
N PHE A 212 -0.87 2.89 16.42
CA PHE A 212 -1.39 3.68 15.31
C PHE A 212 -0.69 5.04 15.25
N LEU A 213 -0.56 5.59 14.05
CA LEU A 213 0.05 6.92 13.85
C LEU A 213 -0.76 8.03 14.54
N ALA A 214 -2.07 7.81 14.66
CA ALA A 214 -3.01 8.71 15.31
C ALA A 214 -3.25 8.39 16.80
N ASP A 215 -2.53 7.42 17.41
CA ASP A 215 -2.65 7.17 18.85
C ASP A 215 -2.20 8.40 19.64
N ASP A 216 -2.93 8.80 20.68
CA ASP A 216 -2.50 9.84 21.61
C ASP A 216 -1.30 9.37 22.47
N ALA A 217 -0.65 10.32 23.15
CA ALA A 217 0.56 10.03 23.93
C ALA A 217 0.36 8.97 25.03
N LYS A 218 -0.79 8.99 25.71
CA LYS A 218 -1.12 8.02 26.77
C LYS A 218 -1.38 6.63 26.20
N SER A 219 -2.03 6.57 25.04
CA SER A 219 -2.27 5.32 24.31
C SER A 219 -0.95 4.67 23.88
N VAL A 220 0.01 5.46 23.39
CA VAL A 220 1.36 4.99 23.08
C VAL A 220 2.07 4.49 24.33
N GLU A 221 2.11 5.27 25.41
CA GLU A 221 2.73 4.88 26.68
C GLU A 221 2.16 3.55 27.20
N LYS A 222 0.83 3.41 27.18
CA LYS A 222 0.16 2.18 27.61
C LYS A 222 0.55 0.97 26.76
N LYS A 223 0.58 1.14 25.42
CA LYS A 223 0.96 0.06 24.49
C LYS A 223 2.42 -0.33 24.65
N VAL A 224 3.32 0.64 24.79
CA VAL A 224 4.77 0.42 24.99
C VAL A 224 5.04 -0.27 26.33
N ARG A 225 4.37 0.15 27.41
CA ARG A 225 4.47 -0.53 28.72
C ARG A 225 4.08 -2.00 28.64
N GLY A 226 3.02 -2.30 27.88
CA GLY A 226 2.54 -3.65 27.63
C GLY A 226 3.33 -4.48 26.61
N MET A 227 4.40 -3.93 26.02
CA MET A 227 5.17 -4.67 25.00
C MET A 227 5.84 -5.92 25.59
N PHE A 228 5.86 -6.98 24.79
CA PHE A 228 6.64 -8.17 25.07
C PHE A 228 8.14 -7.84 25.06
N THR A 229 8.89 -8.43 26.00
CA THR A 229 10.34 -8.27 26.14
C THR A 229 11.03 -9.64 26.07
N ASP A 230 11.66 -10.10 27.17
CA ASP A 230 12.31 -11.41 27.27
C ASP A 230 11.57 -12.24 28.33
N PRO A 231 10.97 -13.39 27.98
CA PRO A 231 10.22 -14.21 28.94
C PRO A 231 11.11 -14.81 30.02
N ASN A 232 12.42 -14.88 29.81
CA ASN A 232 13.38 -15.41 30.78
C ASN A 232 13.83 -14.34 31.79
N ARG A 233 13.48 -13.08 31.56
CA ARG A 233 13.85 -11.96 32.44
C ARG A 233 12.75 -11.73 33.50
N LEU A 234 12.96 -12.32 34.68
CA LEU A 234 12.00 -12.22 35.80
C LEU A 234 12.14 -10.91 36.60
N SER A 235 13.31 -10.28 36.59
CA SER A 235 13.61 -9.06 37.35
C SER A 235 14.67 -8.20 36.66
N ALA A 236 14.86 -6.98 37.15
CA ALA A 236 15.78 -6.00 36.55
C ALA A 236 17.25 -6.42 36.63
N ASP A 237 17.62 -7.23 37.62
CA ASP A 237 18.96 -7.75 37.88
C ASP A 237 19.32 -9.01 37.04
N VAL A 238 18.36 -9.59 36.33
CA VAL A 238 18.60 -10.74 35.45
C VAL A 238 19.03 -10.26 34.06
N PRO A 239 20.17 -10.73 33.53
CA PRO A 239 20.58 -10.54 32.13
C PRO A 239 19.45 -10.89 31.14
N GLY A 240 19.19 -10.00 30.19
CA GLY A 240 18.16 -10.22 29.16
C GLY A 240 18.73 -10.27 27.74
N THR A 241 17.94 -10.83 26.84
CA THR A 241 18.24 -10.96 25.41
C THR A 241 17.73 -9.74 24.64
N VAL A 242 18.60 -9.14 23.81
CA VAL A 242 18.26 -7.99 22.95
C VAL A 242 17.75 -8.49 21.59
N GLU A 243 18.36 -9.55 21.09
CA GLU A 243 18.08 -10.13 19.79
C GLU A 243 16.64 -10.68 19.75
N GLY A 244 15.83 -10.19 18.82
CA GLY A 244 14.42 -10.56 18.69
C GLY A 244 13.49 -9.87 19.71
N ASN A 245 14.01 -9.03 20.61
CA ASN A 245 13.20 -8.31 21.58
C ASN A 245 12.51 -7.08 20.92
N PRO A 246 11.17 -7.03 20.88
CA PRO A 246 10.42 -5.94 20.24
C PRO A 246 10.77 -4.54 20.74
N VAL A 247 11.07 -4.38 22.03
CA VAL A 247 11.40 -3.07 22.61
C VAL A 247 12.67 -2.51 21.98
N PHE A 248 13.71 -3.34 21.81
CA PHE A 248 14.96 -2.89 21.17
C PHE A 248 14.83 -2.70 19.66
N ILE A 249 14.00 -3.51 18.99
CA ILE A 249 13.67 -3.32 17.57
C ILE A 249 13.02 -1.95 17.35
N PHE A 250 12.11 -1.54 18.24
CA PHE A 250 11.45 -0.24 18.16
C PHE A 250 12.40 0.90 18.55
N HIS A 251 13.29 0.71 19.51
CA HIS A 251 14.34 1.70 19.79
C HIS A 251 15.24 1.93 18.58
N ASP A 252 15.68 0.87 17.90
CA ASP A 252 16.50 0.99 16.71
C ASP A 252 15.79 1.78 15.60
N ALA A 253 14.48 1.60 15.45
CA ALA A 253 13.66 2.29 14.46
C ALA A 253 13.35 3.76 14.83
N PHE A 254 12.96 4.03 16.08
CA PHE A 254 12.35 5.32 16.45
C PHE A 254 13.17 6.17 17.41
N ASN A 255 14.16 5.61 18.12
CA ASN A 255 15.00 6.42 19.00
C ASN A 255 16.13 7.09 18.18
N PRO A 256 16.16 8.43 18.09
CA PRO A 256 17.23 9.14 17.38
C PRO A 256 18.57 9.07 18.12
N ASN A 257 18.57 8.90 19.45
CA ASN A 257 19.79 8.81 20.25
C ASN A 257 20.36 7.39 20.21
N LYS A 258 21.20 7.10 19.19
CA LYS A 258 21.78 5.77 19.00
C LYS A 258 22.78 5.37 20.10
N GLU A 259 23.43 6.33 20.75
CA GLU A 259 24.34 6.06 21.87
C GLU A 259 23.57 5.54 23.09
N GLU A 260 22.43 6.17 23.42
CA GLU A 260 21.53 5.72 24.49
C GLU A 260 20.98 4.31 24.19
N VAL A 261 20.60 4.02 22.94
CA VAL A 261 20.15 2.67 22.56
C VAL A 261 21.26 1.63 22.76
N LEU A 262 22.50 1.95 22.39
CA LEU A 262 23.65 1.06 22.62
C LEU A 262 23.93 0.85 24.11
N GLU A 263 23.80 1.90 24.92
CA GLU A 263 23.92 1.82 26.37
C GLU A 263 22.84 0.94 26.98
N PHE A 264 21.57 1.13 26.60
CA PHE A 264 20.47 0.29 27.05
C PHE A 264 20.69 -1.16 26.65
N LYS A 265 21.12 -1.44 25.42
CA LYS A 265 21.44 -2.81 24.97
C LYS A 265 22.55 -3.44 25.80
N LYS A 266 23.57 -2.68 26.19
CA LYS A 266 24.66 -3.16 27.06
C LYS A 266 24.14 -3.47 28.47
N ARG A 267 23.52 -2.48 29.12
CA ARG A 267 22.97 -2.62 30.47
C ARG A 267 21.90 -3.72 30.56
N TYR A 268 21.13 -3.92 29.50
CA TYR A 268 20.10 -4.95 29.43
C TYR A 268 20.70 -6.36 29.43
N ARG A 269 21.80 -6.57 28.69
CA ARG A 269 22.56 -7.83 28.70
C ARG A 269 23.33 -8.06 30.00
N GLU A 270 23.71 -6.99 30.70
CA GLU A 270 24.41 -7.07 31.99
C GLU A 270 23.46 -7.23 33.19
N GLY A 271 22.14 -7.05 33.00
CA GLY A 271 21.17 -7.06 34.11
C GLY A 271 21.25 -5.81 34.98
N THR A 272 21.60 -4.64 34.41
CA THR A 272 21.79 -3.38 35.16
C THR A 272 20.79 -2.28 34.79
N VAL A 273 19.71 -2.64 34.09
CA VAL A 273 18.60 -1.75 33.72
C VAL A 273 17.28 -2.53 33.72
N GLY A 274 16.21 -1.95 34.25
CA GLY A 274 14.88 -2.57 34.24
C GLY A 274 14.07 -2.25 32.99
N ASP A 275 13.12 -3.13 32.63
CA ASP A 275 12.22 -2.94 31.49
C ASP A 275 11.46 -1.61 31.53
N VAL A 276 11.10 -1.12 32.71
CA VAL A 276 10.36 0.14 32.88
C VAL A 276 11.17 1.33 32.35
N GLU A 277 12.46 1.42 32.71
CA GLU A 277 13.33 2.50 32.27
C GLU A 277 13.48 2.51 30.75
N VAL A 278 13.75 1.34 30.16
CA VAL A 278 13.90 1.17 28.71
C VAL A 278 12.59 1.51 27.99
N LYS A 279 11.45 1.01 28.49
CA LYS A 279 10.13 1.26 27.89
C LYS A 279 9.66 2.71 28.02
N ASP A 280 9.95 3.39 29.13
CA ASP A 280 9.59 4.80 29.29
C ASP A 280 10.43 5.67 28.34
N ALA A 281 11.71 5.36 28.15
CA ALA A 281 12.55 6.01 27.14
C ALA A 281 12.03 5.75 25.71
N LEU A 282 11.61 4.51 25.42
CA LEU A 282 11.00 4.16 24.13
C LEU A 282 9.70 4.93 23.88
N ALA A 283 8.81 4.99 24.86
CA ALA A 283 7.54 5.70 24.75
C ALA A 283 7.77 7.19 24.46
N LYS A 284 8.77 7.80 25.11
CA LYS A 284 9.19 9.18 24.85
C LYS A 284 9.68 9.35 23.41
N ALA A 285 10.55 8.48 22.92
CA ALA A 285 11.06 8.53 21.55
C ALA A 285 9.94 8.38 20.51
N ILE A 286 9.03 7.41 20.68
CA ILE A 286 7.89 7.22 19.79
C ILE A 286 6.95 8.43 19.83
N ASN A 287 6.68 8.99 21.01
CA ASN A 287 5.84 10.19 21.12
C ASN A 287 6.48 11.38 20.41
N GLN A 288 7.76 11.65 20.63
CA GLN A 288 8.49 12.71 19.93
C GLN A 288 8.45 12.54 18.41
N PHE A 289 8.53 11.31 17.92
CA PHE A 289 8.38 10.99 16.50
C PHE A 289 6.95 11.24 15.99
N LEU A 290 5.93 10.87 16.76
CA LEU A 290 4.51 10.99 16.37
C LEU A 290 3.94 12.41 16.56
N ASP A 291 4.50 13.24 17.44
CA ASP A 291 3.99 14.59 17.72
C ASP A 291 3.83 15.47 16.47
N PRO A 292 4.82 15.62 15.57
CA PRO A 292 4.63 16.40 14.34
C PRO A 292 3.57 15.77 13.40
N ILE A 293 3.43 14.44 13.40
CA ILE A 293 2.41 13.74 12.61
C ILE A 293 1.02 14.03 13.18
N ARG A 294 0.86 14.01 14.51
CA ARG A 294 -0.40 14.33 15.21
C ARG A 294 -0.82 15.78 15.00
N GLU A 295 0.14 16.71 15.04
CA GLU A 295 -0.10 18.13 14.77
C GLU A 295 -0.65 18.33 13.36
N ARG A 296 0.06 17.82 12.34
CA ARG A 296 -0.37 17.90 10.94
C ARG A 296 -1.70 17.20 10.71
N ARG A 297 -1.93 16.06 11.34
CA ARG A 297 -3.21 15.35 11.29
C ARG A 297 -4.35 16.20 11.84
N LYS A 298 -4.16 16.87 12.96
CA LYS A 298 -5.18 17.75 13.58
C LYS A 298 -5.54 18.92 12.66
N GLU A 299 -4.57 19.49 11.94
CA GLU A 299 -4.82 20.53 10.93
C GLU A 299 -5.67 19.99 9.78
N LEU A 300 -5.32 18.83 9.23
CA LEU A 300 -6.07 18.17 8.14
C LEU A 300 -7.49 17.76 8.56
N GLU A 301 -7.70 17.37 9.81
CA GLU A 301 -9.03 17.04 10.33
C GLU A 301 -9.94 18.27 10.49
N GLN A 302 -9.36 19.46 10.68
CA GLN A 302 -10.10 20.72 10.78
C GLN A 302 -10.52 21.27 9.41
N ASP A 303 -9.74 20.99 8.36
CA ASP A 303 -10.04 21.40 7.00
C ASP A 303 -11.12 20.50 6.37
N LYS A 304 -12.37 20.96 6.43
CA LYS A 304 -13.52 20.22 5.92
C LYS A 304 -13.52 20.24 4.40
N GLY A 305 -13.27 19.08 3.80
CA GLY A 305 -13.38 18.84 2.36
C GLY A 305 -12.04 18.75 1.65
N TYR A 306 -10.94 19.16 2.29
CA TYR A 306 -9.61 19.09 1.69
C TYR A 306 -9.21 17.65 1.30
N ILE A 307 -9.47 16.67 2.16
CA ILE A 307 -9.15 15.26 1.87
C ILE A 307 -9.97 14.74 0.68
N GLU A 308 -11.26 15.08 0.61
CA GLU A 308 -12.10 14.75 -0.53
C GLU A 308 -11.60 15.42 -1.82
N GLN A 309 -11.16 16.68 -1.74
CA GLN A 309 -10.58 17.41 -2.86
C GLN A 309 -9.30 16.73 -3.37
N VAL A 310 -8.37 16.37 -2.47
CA VAL A 310 -7.12 15.67 -2.84
C VAL A 310 -7.42 14.35 -3.57
N ILE A 311 -8.36 13.55 -3.04
CA ILE A 311 -8.75 12.28 -3.68
C ILE A 311 -9.38 12.55 -5.05
N TYR A 312 -10.26 13.56 -5.15
CA TYR A 312 -10.93 13.91 -6.40
C TYR A 312 -9.93 14.34 -7.48
N GLU A 313 -9.06 15.31 -7.17
CA GLU A 313 -8.08 15.85 -8.11
C GLU A 313 -7.09 14.77 -8.59
N GLY A 314 -6.56 13.96 -7.68
CA GLY A 314 -5.67 12.86 -8.05
C GLY A 314 -6.38 11.76 -8.85
N THR A 315 -7.68 11.53 -8.58
CA THR A 315 -8.50 10.60 -9.37
C THR A 315 -8.77 11.12 -10.78
N GLU A 316 -9.08 12.40 -10.96
CA GLU A 316 -9.27 12.98 -12.30
C GLU A 316 -7.97 12.89 -13.12
N LYS A 317 -6.82 13.22 -12.52
CA LYS A 317 -5.51 13.04 -13.17
C LYS A 317 -5.26 11.58 -13.57
N MET A 318 -5.57 10.63 -12.68
CA MET A 318 -5.40 9.21 -12.98
C MET A 318 -6.37 8.73 -14.07
N LYS A 319 -7.61 9.25 -14.12
CA LYS A 319 -8.57 8.92 -15.19
C LYS A 319 -8.01 9.29 -16.56
N GLU A 320 -7.49 10.50 -16.71
CA GLU A 320 -6.88 10.96 -17.97
C GLU A 320 -5.79 9.99 -18.44
N ILE A 321 -4.82 9.68 -17.57
CA ILE A 321 -3.74 8.73 -17.86
C ILE A 321 -4.29 7.34 -18.19
N SER A 322 -5.28 6.87 -17.44
CA SER A 322 -5.86 5.54 -17.64
C SER A 322 -6.59 5.42 -18.97
N PHE A 323 -7.25 6.48 -19.43
CA PHE A 323 -7.94 6.50 -20.72
C PHE A 323 -6.96 6.56 -21.89
N GLU A 324 -5.84 7.26 -21.73
CA GLU A 324 -4.74 7.23 -22.71
C GLU A 324 -4.16 5.82 -22.84
N THR A 325 -3.80 5.19 -21.72
CA THR A 325 -3.28 3.82 -21.70
C THR A 325 -4.28 2.84 -22.32
N LEU A 326 -5.56 2.93 -21.96
CA LEU A 326 -6.60 2.06 -22.51
C LEU A 326 -6.79 2.30 -24.01
N LYS A 327 -6.69 3.55 -24.48
CA LYS A 327 -6.76 3.87 -25.91
C LYS A 327 -5.60 3.23 -26.69
N GLU A 328 -4.38 3.32 -26.18
CA GLU A 328 -3.19 2.67 -26.77
C GLU A 328 -3.35 1.15 -26.80
N MET A 329 -3.78 0.56 -25.68
CA MET A 329 -4.06 -0.87 -25.54
C MET A 329 -5.08 -1.36 -26.58
N ARG A 330 -6.21 -0.66 -26.70
CA ARG A 330 -7.27 -0.97 -27.67
C ARG A 330 -6.80 -0.83 -29.12
N ALA A 331 -5.97 0.18 -29.40
CA ALA A 331 -5.41 0.40 -30.72
C ALA A 331 -4.47 -0.74 -31.12
N ALA A 332 -3.56 -1.14 -30.23
CA ALA A 332 -2.65 -2.27 -30.43
C ALA A 332 -3.40 -3.59 -30.70
N MET A 333 -4.49 -3.84 -29.97
CA MET A 333 -5.33 -5.03 -30.16
C MET A 333 -6.19 -4.99 -31.44
N GLY A 334 -6.42 -3.82 -32.03
CA GLY A 334 -7.36 -3.65 -33.14
C GLY A 334 -8.84 -3.86 -32.79
N LEU A 335 -9.19 -3.95 -31.49
CA LEU A 335 -10.51 -4.41 -31.00
C LEU A 335 -11.69 -3.54 -31.50
N PHE A 336 -11.47 -2.24 -31.70
CA PHE A 336 -12.52 -1.30 -32.10
C PHE A 336 -12.52 -0.95 -33.60
N GLY A 337 -11.67 -1.57 -34.41
CA GLY A 337 -11.64 -1.34 -35.87
C GLY A 337 -13.01 -1.58 -36.52
N GLY A 338 -13.71 -2.63 -36.09
CA GLY A 338 -15.06 -2.96 -36.54
C GLY A 338 -16.08 -1.89 -36.20
N TRP A 339 -16.18 -1.49 -34.93
CA TRP A 339 -17.10 -0.45 -34.48
C TRP A 339 -16.81 0.92 -35.11
N ASN A 340 -15.53 1.29 -35.26
CA ASN A 340 -15.15 2.54 -35.91
C ASN A 340 -15.62 2.58 -37.37
N LYS A 341 -15.53 1.45 -38.09
CA LYS A 341 -16.07 1.34 -39.45
C LYS A 341 -17.60 1.46 -39.46
N ILE A 342 -18.29 0.73 -38.57
CA ILE A 342 -19.75 0.73 -38.45
C ILE A 342 -20.27 2.14 -38.14
N SER A 343 -19.76 2.77 -37.09
CA SER A 343 -20.19 4.10 -36.64
C SER A 343 -19.95 5.18 -37.69
N ARG A 344 -18.81 5.15 -38.41
CA ARG A 344 -18.53 6.07 -39.52
C ARG A 344 -19.54 5.92 -40.65
N VAL A 345 -19.86 4.69 -41.06
CA VAL A 345 -20.84 4.43 -42.12
C VAL A 345 -22.24 4.87 -41.69
N ALA A 346 -22.62 4.59 -40.43
CA ALA A 346 -23.91 4.98 -39.87
C ALA A 346 -24.07 6.51 -39.82
N ARG A 347 -23.09 7.25 -39.30
CA ARG A 347 -23.11 8.73 -39.23
C ARG A 347 -23.26 9.36 -40.61
N LYS A 348 -22.47 8.91 -41.59
CA LYS A 348 -22.57 9.39 -42.98
C LYS A 348 -23.95 9.15 -43.58
N ARG A 349 -24.58 8.00 -43.29
CA ARG A 349 -25.94 7.72 -43.73
C ARG A 349 -26.96 8.66 -43.07
N MET A 350 -26.82 8.93 -41.77
CA MET A 350 -27.73 9.83 -41.05
C MET A 350 -27.67 11.26 -41.58
N GLU A 351 -26.47 11.77 -41.87
CA GLU A 351 -26.26 13.09 -42.49
C GLU A 351 -26.95 13.18 -43.85
N ASN A 352 -26.80 12.15 -44.70
CA ASN A 352 -27.42 12.09 -46.02
C ASN A 352 -28.95 11.92 -46.02
N VAL A 353 -29.56 11.52 -44.90
CA VAL A 353 -31.03 11.36 -44.78
C VAL A 353 -31.66 12.60 -44.13
N ALA A 354 -30.87 13.39 -43.40
CA ALA A 354 -31.33 14.60 -42.72
C ALA A 354 -31.23 15.88 -43.57
N GLY A 355 -30.42 15.87 -44.63
CA GLY A 355 -30.36 16.92 -45.66
C GLY A 355 -31.10 16.48 -46.91
#